data_AF-A0AAW9APQ0-F1
#
_entry.id   AF-A0AAW9APQ0-F1
#
_cell.length_a   1.000
_cell.length_b   1.000
_cell.length_c   1.000
_cell.angle_alpha   90.00
_cell.angle_beta   90.00
_cell.angle_gamma   90.00
#
_symmetry.space_group_name_H-M   'P 1'
#
loop_
_entity.id
_entity.type
_entity.pdbx_description
1 polymer ?
#
loop_
_entity_poly.entity_id
_entity_poly.type
_entity_poly.pdbx_seq_one_letter_code
_entity_poly.pdbx_strand_id
1 'polypeptide(L)'
;MSYTDFYHANKSANGIALRLDVGLLNDDVSNVFDGFFANENPETLKSYEDKGMSIYKCSINKENIISSRNLQKTPENMAILKSICNVDDGNILDMFSDFIFLGRSNIVDLEAFIDVIPTKVDYTPNATKAGKLNFLKHEIIRLKGRIAAKLGYDGIKMTIKGQTLVLIVNPLIEWQYVEKKIAQAA
;
A
#
# COMPACT_ATOMS: atom_id res chain seq x y z
N MET A 1 -8.92 16.22 18.36
CA MET A 1 -8.39 15.62 17.12
C MET A 1 -6.88 15.83 17.10
N SER A 2 -6.11 14.75 17.01
CA SER A 2 -4.63 14.80 17.06
C SER A 2 -4.07 14.51 15.67
N TYR A 3 -3.47 15.52 15.05
CA TYR A 3 -2.77 15.37 13.78
C TYR A 3 -1.37 14.84 14.02
N THR A 4 -0.90 13.99 13.12
CA THR A 4 0.46 13.47 13.13
C THR A 4 1.08 13.63 11.76
N ASP A 5 2.36 13.99 11.77
CA ASP A 5 3.14 14.14 10.56
C ASP A 5 3.66 12.79 10.10
N PHE A 6 3.55 12.56 8.80
CA PHE A 6 4.04 11.38 8.12
C PHE A 6 4.95 11.79 6.98
N TYR A 7 6.06 11.08 6.84
CA TYR A 7 7.14 11.41 5.92
C TYR A 7 7.30 10.32 4.87
N HIS A 8 7.51 10.72 3.61
CA HIS A 8 7.76 9.83 2.48
C HIS A 8 8.97 10.32 1.68
N ALA A 9 9.85 9.40 1.29
CA ALA A 9 10.95 9.69 0.39
C ALA A 9 10.55 9.38 -1.06
N ASN A 10 10.58 10.39 -1.93
CA ASN A 10 10.25 10.26 -3.34
C ASN A 10 11.47 10.56 -4.22
N LYS A 11 11.64 9.77 -5.29
CA LYS A 11 12.69 9.98 -6.29
C LYS A 11 12.37 11.15 -7.22
N SER A 12 11.09 11.42 -7.44
CA SER A 12 10.63 12.54 -8.28
C SER A 12 10.59 13.85 -7.50
N ALA A 13 11.14 14.91 -8.10
CA ALA A 13 11.03 16.28 -7.58
C ALA A 13 9.68 16.95 -7.91
N ASN A 14 8.84 16.31 -8.75
CA ASN A 14 7.59 16.90 -9.25
C ASN A 14 6.40 16.74 -8.27
N GLY A 15 6.66 16.62 -6.97
CA GLY A 15 5.63 16.41 -5.95
C GLY A 15 5.12 14.97 -5.86
N ILE A 16 4.18 14.77 -4.94
CA ILE A 16 3.47 13.50 -4.71
C ILE A 16 2.00 13.74 -5.04
N ALA A 17 1.49 13.03 -6.05
CA ALA A 17 0.07 13.02 -6.40
C ALA A 17 -0.44 11.58 -6.38
N LEU A 18 -1.44 11.33 -5.54
CA LEU A 18 -2.12 10.04 -5.47
C LEU A 18 -3.17 9.95 -6.58
N ARG A 19 -3.18 8.82 -7.28
CA ARG A 19 -4.26 8.45 -8.21
C ARG A 19 -4.86 7.15 -7.70
N LEU A 20 -6.11 7.23 -7.22
CA LEU A 20 -6.92 6.05 -6.97
C LEU A 20 -7.62 5.64 -8.29
N ASP A 21 -8.11 4.40 -8.37
CA ASP A 21 -8.96 3.87 -9.44
C ASP A 21 -8.31 3.20 -10.65
N VAL A 22 -7.08 2.68 -10.54
CA VAL A 22 -6.49 1.89 -11.65
C VAL A 22 -6.86 0.41 -11.55
N GLY A 23 -7.67 -0.08 -12.49
CA GLY A 23 -8.18 -1.46 -12.50
C GLY A 23 -7.12 -2.55 -12.27
N LEU A 24 -7.54 -3.67 -11.70
CA LEU A 24 -6.68 -4.69 -11.10
C LEU A 24 -5.66 -5.33 -12.06
N LEU A 25 -5.93 -5.29 -13.36
CA LEU A 25 -5.27 -6.14 -14.34
C LEU A 25 -4.82 -5.45 -15.63
N ASN A 26 -5.05 -4.14 -15.86
CA ASN A 26 -4.78 -3.58 -17.20
C ASN A 26 -3.81 -2.40 -17.35
N ASP A 27 -3.59 -1.52 -16.38
CA ASP A 27 -2.78 -0.32 -16.71
C ASP A 27 -1.42 -0.23 -16.01
N ASP A 28 -0.52 0.44 -16.71
CA ASP A 28 0.87 0.75 -16.35
C ASP A 28 0.86 1.82 -15.26
N VAL A 29 0.71 1.41 -13.99
CA VAL A 29 0.53 2.36 -12.88
C VAL A 29 1.89 2.77 -12.31
N SER A 30 2.16 4.06 -12.33
CA SER A 30 3.30 4.68 -11.65
C SER A 30 3.25 4.55 -10.11
N ASN A 31 2.21 3.91 -9.55
CA ASN A 31 2.02 3.67 -8.12
C ASN A 31 1.57 2.21 -7.87
N VAL A 32 2.50 1.37 -7.42
CA VAL A 32 2.29 -0.07 -7.17
C VAL A 32 1.19 -0.35 -6.14
N PHE A 33 0.94 0.58 -5.21
CA PHE A 33 0.05 0.35 -4.07
C PHE A 33 -1.18 1.26 -4.05
N ASP A 34 -1.38 2.08 -5.09
CA ASP A 34 -2.40 3.16 -5.10
C ASP A 34 -2.33 4.06 -3.85
N GLY A 35 -1.12 4.20 -3.30
CA GLY A 35 -0.86 4.85 -2.03
C GLY A 35 0.62 5.20 -1.87
N PHE A 36 0.97 6.01 -0.87
CA PHE A 36 2.38 6.25 -0.50
C PHE A 36 2.64 5.75 0.91
N PHE A 37 3.66 4.89 1.06
CA PHE A 37 4.11 4.47 2.37
C PHE A 37 4.84 5.59 3.08
N ALA A 38 4.43 5.89 4.30
CA ALA A 38 4.97 6.98 5.08
C ALA A 38 5.27 6.53 6.52
N ASN A 39 6.21 7.25 7.14
CA ASN A 39 6.68 6.97 8.49
C ASN A 39 6.44 8.17 9.41
N GLU A 40 6.11 7.94 10.68
CA GLU A 40 6.01 9.02 11.68
C GLU A 40 7.39 9.61 12.02
N ASN A 41 8.46 8.82 11.86
CA ASN A 41 9.83 9.24 12.17
C ASN A 41 10.65 9.53 10.89
N PRO A 42 10.99 10.80 10.60
CA PRO A 42 11.76 11.16 9.40
C PRO A 42 13.19 10.59 9.41
N GLU A 43 13.78 10.29 10.57
CA GLU A 43 15.13 9.70 10.65
C GLU A 43 15.22 8.34 9.96
N THR A 44 14.09 7.63 9.85
CA THR A 44 14.01 6.36 9.11
C THR A 44 14.25 6.54 7.61
N LEU A 45 14.14 7.78 7.10
CA LEU A 45 14.30 8.12 5.69
C LEU A 45 15.69 8.64 5.34
N LYS A 46 16.58 8.80 6.33
CA LYS A 46 17.93 9.36 6.12
C LYS A 46 18.71 8.67 5.01
N SER A 47 18.67 7.34 4.98
CA SER A 47 19.33 6.56 3.92
C SER A 47 18.78 6.79 2.51
N TYR A 48 17.53 7.26 2.38
CA TYR A 48 16.93 7.64 1.11
C TYR A 48 17.30 9.08 0.75
N GLU A 49 17.32 9.97 1.73
CA GLU A 49 17.78 11.36 1.57
C GLU A 49 19.25 11.43 1.13
N ASP A 50 20.12 10.60 1.71
CA ASP A 50 21.54 10.44 1.36
C ASP A 50 21.72 9.94 -0.08
N LYS A 51 20.74 9.19 -0.61
CA LYS A 51 20.69 8.76 -2.01
C LYS A 51 20.10 9.82 -2.96
N GLY A 52 19.90 11.04 -2.46
CA GLY A 52 19.39 12.17 -3.25
C GLY A 52 17.87 12.20 -3.43
N MET A 53 17.11 11.42 -2.65
CA MET A 53 15.66 11.47 -2.70
C MET A 53 15.13 12.71 -1.96
N SER A 54 13.99 13.21 -2.43
CA SER A 54 13.28 14.33 -1.81
C SER A 54 12.36 13.80 -0.71
N ILE A 55 12.37 14.45 0.45
CA ILE A 55 11.48 14.09 1.56
C ILE A 55 10.25 14.98 1.50
N TYR A 56 9.08 14.35 1.62
CA TYR A 56 7.80 15.03 1.69
C TYR A 56 7.11 14.67 2.99
N LYS A 57 6.31 15.60 3.50
CA LYS A 57 5.52 15.46 4.72
C LYS A 57 4.04 15.69 4.39
N CYS A 58 3.16 14.92 5.03
CA CYS A 58 1.75 15.23 5.16
C CYS A 58 1.33 15.15 6.63
N SER A 59 0.21 15.78 6.99
CA SER A 59 -0.35 15.74 8.34
C SER A 59 -1.74 15.12 8.29
N ILE A 60 -1.97 14.07 9.07
CA ILE A 60 -3.21 13.27 9.04
C ILE A 60 -3.76 13.15 10.46
N ASN A 61 -5.09 13.21 10.61
CA ASN A 61 -5.72 12.87 11.90
C ASN A 61 -5.51 11.38 12.20
N LYS A 62 -4.89 11.05 13.34
CA LYS A 62 -4.63 9.65 13.72
C LYS A 62 -5.89 8.79 13.79
N GLU A 63 -7.04 9.40 14.08
CA GLU A 63 -8.34 8.70 14.11
C GLU A 63 -8.79 8.25 12.72
N ASN A 64 -8.32 8.89 11.66
CA ASN A 64 -8.59 8.53 10.27
C ASN A 64 -7.60 7.48 9.73
N ILE A 65 -6.78 6.86 10.58
CA ILE A 65 -5.84 5.80 10.20
C ILE A 65 -6.28 4.49 10.83
N ILE A 66 -6.67 3.52 9.99
CA ILE A 66 -7.02 2.18 10.46
C ILE A 66 -5.79 1.29 10.61
N SER A 67 -5.74 0.46 11.65
CA SER A 67 -4.74 -0.63 11.73
C SER A 67 -5.16 -1.77 10.81
N SER A 68 -4.24 -2.32 10.01
CA SER A 68 -4.54 -3.48 9.16
C SER A 68 -4.99 -4.71 9.95
N ARG A 69 -4.67 -4.78 11.26
CA ARG A 69 -5.12 -5.84 12.16
C ARG A 69 -6.59 -5.67 12.57
N ASN A 70 -7.14 -4.48 12.39
CA ASN A 70 -8.53 -4.16 12.72
C ASN A 70 -9.46 -4.34 11.50
N LEU A 71 -8.92 -4.67 10.32
CA LEU A 71 -9.73 -5.08 9.18
C LEU A 71 -10.33 -6.46 9.44
N GLN A 72 -11.65 -6.51 9.61
CA GLN A 72 -12.39 -7.75 9.88
C GLN A 72 -13.11 -8.27 8.65
N LYS A 73 -13.31 -9.60 8.58
CA LYS A 73 -14.09 -10.25 7.52
C LYS A 73 -15.59 -10.06 7.81
N THR A 74 -16.12 -8.90 7.46
CA THR A 74 -17.56 -8.57 7.58
C THR A 74 -18.24 -8.63 6.21
N PRO A 75 -19.57 -8.79 6.13
CA PRO A 75 -20.29 -8.74 4.85
C PRO A 75 -20.05 -7.46 4.05
N GLU A 76 -19.97 -6.32 4.74
CA GLU A 76 -19.65 -5.01 4.13
C GLU A 76 -18.24 -5.01 3.52
N ASN A 77 -17.23 -5.41 4.28
CA ASN A 77 -15.85 -5.45 3.79
C ASN A 77 -15.67 -6.47 2.65
N MET A 78 -16.42 -7.56 2.66
CA MET A 78 -16.46 -8.53 1.55
C MET A 78 -17.10 -7.94 0.30
N ALA A 79 -18.18 -7.15 0.44
CA ALA A 79 -18.79 -6.45 -0.68
C ALA A 79 -17.84 -5.40 -1.28
N ILE A 80 -17.12 -4.66 -0.43
CA ILE A 80 -16.05 -3.75 -0.87
C ILE A 80 -14.98 -4.54 -1.62
N LEU A 81 -14.45 -5.62 -1.03
CA LEU A 81 -13.43 -6.46 -1.66
C LEU A 81 -13.89 -6.99 -3.02
N LYS A 82 -15.12 -7.49 -3.13
CA LYS A 82 -15.69 -7.95 -4.40
C LYS A 82 -15.74 -6.84 -5.44
N SER A 83 -16.19 -5.64 -5.04
CA SER A 83 -16.29 -4.49 -5.94
C SER A 83 -14.93 -4.00 -6.45
N ILE A 84 -13.88 -4.05 -5.63
CA ILE A 84 -12.52 -3.63 -6.04
C ILE A 84 -11.80 -4.74 -6.81
N CYS A 85 -12.08 -6.01 -6.50
CA CYS A 85 -11.46 -7.14 -7.16
C CYS A 85 -11.91 -7.26 -8.61
N ASN A 86 -13.20 -6.99 -8.88
CA ASN A 86 -13.80 -7.23 -10.20
C ASN A 86 -13.48 -8.64 -10.72
N VAL A 87 -13.49 -9.63 -9.81
CA VAL A 87 -13.29 -11.05 -10.07
C VAL A 87 -14.61 -11.76 -9.80
N ASP A 88 -15.12 -12.47 -10.81
CA ASP A 88 -16.36 -13.25 -10.70
C ASP A 88 -16.13 -14.63 -10.05
N ASP A 89 -14.88 -15.07 -9.92
CA ASP A 89 -14.50 -16.31 -9.25
C ASP A 89 -14.55 -16.18 -7.72
N GLY A 90 -15.52 -16.85 -7.11
CA GLY A 90 -15.71 -16.87 -5.66
C GLY A 90 -14.54 -17.46 -4.88
N ASN A 91 -13.80 -18.43 -5.46
CA ASN A 91 -12.66 -19.06 -4.79
C ASN A 91 -11.50 -18.06 -4.68
N ILE A 92 -11.22 -17.31 -5.75
CA ILE A 92 -10.16 -16.29 -5.74
C ILE A 92 -10.50 -15.19 -4.72
N LEU A 93 -11.77 -14.77 -4.67
CA LEU A 93 -12.24 -13.77 -3.72
C LEU A 93 -12.10 -14.24 -2.26
N ASP A 94 -12.49 -15.47 -1.97
CA ASP A 94 -12.38 -16.06 -0.63
C ASP A 94 -10.92 -16.15 -0.18
N MET A 95 -10.02 -16.54 -1.07
CA MET A 95 -8.59 -16.62 -0.76
C MET A 95 -8.00 -15.23 -0.47
N PHE A 96 -8.26 -14.21 -1.30
CA PHE A 96 -7.85 -12.84 -0.98
C PHE A 96 -8.40 -12.36 0.36
N SER A 97 -9.66 -12.69 0.66
CA SER A 97 -10.29 -12.32 1.93
C SER A 97 -9.56 -12.90 3.14
N ASP A 98 -9.05 -14.13 3.05
CA ASP A 98 -8.35 -14.79 4.14
C ASP A 98 -6.96 -14.16 4.38
N PHE A 99 -6.25 -13.76 3.32
CA PHE A 99 -4.99 -13.02 3.43
C PHE A 99 -5.19 -11.59 3.98
N ILE A 100 -6.29 -10.95 3.60
CA ILE A 100 -6.58 -9.56 3.95
C ILE A 100 -7.07 -9.44 5.39
N PHE A 101 -8.11 -10.19 5.75
CA PHE A 101 -8.85 -10.02 6.99
C PHE A 101 -8.44 -10.99 8.09
N LEU A 102 -8.06 -12.22 7.75
CA LEU A 102 -7.69 -13.23 8.74
C LEU A 102 -6.18 -13.26 9.01
N GLY A 103 -5.40 -12.54 8.21
CA GLY A 103 -3.96 -12.43 8.39
C GLY A 103 -3.25 -13.78 8.28
N ARG A 104 -3.76 -14.70 7.44
CA ARG A 104 -3.03 -15.94 7.09
C ARG A 104 -1.73 -15.56 6.38
N SER A 105 -0.67 -15.32 7.14
CA SER A 105 0.57 -14.71 6.67
C SER A 105 1.66 -15.72 6.32
N ASN A 106 1.35 -17.02 6.27
CA ASN A 106 2.36 -18.02 5.98
C ASN A 106 2.62 -18.11 4.49
N ILE A 107 3.90 -18.04 4.12
CA ILE A 107 4.38 -18.15 2.73
C ILE A 107 3.86 -19.43 2.07
N VAL A 108 3.69 -20.50 2.84
CA VAL A 108 3.16 -21.80 2.39
C VAL A 108 1.74 -21.67 1.81
N ASP A 109 0.87 -20.87 2.44
CA ASP A 109 -0.50 -20.65 1.96
C ASP A 109 -0.50 -19.76 0.70
N LEU A 110 0.44 -18.80 0.62
CA LEU A 110 0.59 -17.93 -0.56
C LEU A 110 1.16 -18.68 -1.76
N GLU A 111 2.04 -19.67 -1.54
CA GLU A 111 2.62 -20.46 -2.63
C GLU A 111 1.60 -21.37 -3.29
N ALA A 112 0.71 -21.99 -2.52
CA ALA A 112 -0.41 -22.76 -3.07
C ALA A 112 -1.40 -21.88 -3.86
N PHE A 113 -1.48 -20.59 -3.50
CA PHE A 113 -2.35 -19.62 -4.15
C PHE A 113 -1.81 -19.13 -5.51
N ILE A 114 -0.49 -19.15 -5.71
CA ILE A 114 0.15 -18.70 -6.96
C ILE A 114 -0.28 -19.53 -8.16
N ASP A 115 -0.55 -20.83 -7.96
CA ASP A 115 -0.84 -21.75 -9.06
C ASP A 115 -2.30 -21.64 -9.54
N VAL A 116 -3.18 -20.99 -8.77
CA VAL A 116 -4.62 -20.88 -9.06
C VAL A 116 -5.08 -19.49 -9.48
N ILE A 117 -4.28 -18.43 -9.25
CA ILE A 117 -4.62 -17.09 -9.73
C ILE A 117 -3.97 -16.82 -11.09
N PRO A 118 -4.73 -16.50 -12.14
CA PRO A 118 -4.18 -15.89 -13.34
C PRO A 118 -3.67 -14.48 -13.00
N THR A 119 -2.36 -14.29 -13.07
CA THR A 119 -1.68 -13.00 -12.86
C THR A 119 -1.24 -12.40 -14.20
N LYS A 120 -1.04 -11.08 -14.26
CA LYS A 120 -0.41 -10.43 -15.44
C LYS A 120 0.94 -11.05 -15.80
N VAL A 121 1.65 -11.58 -14.79
CA VAL A 121 2.94 -12.26 -14.93
C VAL A 121 2.80 -13.55 -15.75
N ASP A 122 1.66 -14.26 -15.70
CA ASP A 122 1.39 -15.45 -16.52
C ASP A 122 1.44 -15.18 -18.03
N TYR A 123 1.24 -13.93 -18.43
CA TYR A 123 1.29 -13.49 -19.82
C TYR A 123 2.66 -12.89 -20.20
N THR A 124 3.65 -12.95 -19.30
CA THR A 124 5.02 -12.54 -19.59
C THR A 124 5.89 -13.77 -19.88
N PRO A 125 6.77 -13.74 -20.90
CA PRO A 125 7.58 -14.90 -21.30
C PRO A 125 8.50 -15.47 -20.21
N ASN A 126 8.74 -14.73 -19.11
CA ASN A 126 9.69 -15.07 -18.04
C ASN A 126 9.03 -15.10 -16.65
N ALA A 127 7.77 -15.51 -16.57
CA ALA A 127 7.03 -15.64 -15.33
C ALA A 127 7.73 -16.61 -14.35
N THR A 128 8.37 -16.10 -13.29
CA THR A 128 8.93 -16.95 -12.23
C THR A 128 7.94 -17.06 -11.06
N LYS A 129 7.94 -18.21 -10.38
CA LYS A 129 7.18 -18.39 -9.12
C LYS A 129 7.49 -17.27 -8.11
N ALA A 130 8.75 -16.85 -8.03
CA ALA A 130 9.18 -15.73 -7.18
C ALA A 130 8.56 -14.39 -7.61
N GLY A 131 8.49 -14.11 -8.92
CA GLY A 131 7.84 -12.92 -9.45
C GLY A 131 6.34 -12.86 -9.12
N LYS A 132 5.63 -13.98 -9.30
CA LYS A 132 4.22 -14.10 -8.93
C LYS A 132 3.99 -13.92 -7.43
N LEU A 133 4.83 -14.55 -6.60
CA LEU A 133 4.77 -14.38 -5.14
C LEU A 133 4.93 -12.91 -4.74
N ASN A 134 5.85 -12.19 -5.38
CA ASN A 134 6.07 -10.78 -5.11
C ASN A 134 4.87 -9.92 -5.53
N PHE A 135 4.29 -10.20 -6.71
CA PHE A 135 3.07 -9.57 -7.16
C PHE A 135 1.92 -9.75 -6.16
N LEU A 136 1.64 -10.98 -5.72
CA LEU A 136 0.55 -11.25 -4.76
C LEU A 136 0.76 -10.54 -3.41
N LYS A 137 2.00 -10.50 -2.92
CA LYS A 137 2.32 -9.75 -1.69
C LYS A 137 1.99 -8.26 -1.84
N HIS A 138 2.34 -7.68 -2.98
CA HIS A 138 2.02 -6.28 -3.26
C HIS A 138 0.52 -6.07 -3.45
N GLU A 139 -0.17 -7.01 -4.09
CA GLU A 139 -1.60 -6.91 -4.33
C GLU A 139 -2.40 -6.97 -3.02
N ILE A 140 -2.03 -7.86 -2.09
CA ILE A 140 -2.66 -7.91 -0.76
C ILE A 140 -2.49 -6.56 -0.02
N ILE A 141 -1.33 -5.92 -0.14
CA ILE A 141 -1.08 -4.59 0.42
C ILE A 141 -1.98 -3.54 -0.24
N ARG A 142 -2.05 -3.55 -1.58
CA ARG A 142 -2.84 -2.62 -2.36
C ARG A 142 -4.34 -2.74 -2.07
N LEU A 143 -4.87 -3.97 -2.01
CA LEU A 143 -6.26 -4.24 -1.67
C LEU A 143 -6.60 -3.78 -0.24
N LYS A 144 -5.70 -3.97 0.72
CA LYS A 144 -5.85 -3.40 2.09
C LYS A 144 -5.98 -1.88 2.05
N GLY A 145 -5.15 -1.21 1.25
CA GLY A 145 -5.23 0.24 1.03
C GLY A 145 -6.57 0.67 0.44
N ARG A 146 -7.03 0.00 -0.62
CA ARG A 146 -8.31 0.28 -1.28
C ARG A 146 -9.51 0.06 -0.37
N ILE A 147 -9.51 -1.00 0.43
CA ILE A 147 -10.56 -1.24 1.43
C ILE A 147 -10.59 -0.09 2.43
N ALA A 148 -9.43 0.30 2.97
CA ALA A 148 -9.35 1.42 3.90
C ALA A 148 -9.88 2.73 3.28
N ALA A 149 -9.52 3.03 2.03
CA ALA A 149 -10.03 4.19 1.31
C ALA A 149 -11.56 4.15 1.13
N LYS A 150 -12.12 2.99 0.75
CA LYS A 150 -13.58 2.82 0.59
C LYS A 150 -14.34 2.93 1.91
N LEU A 151 -13.70 2.58 3.03
CA LEU A 151 -14.23 2.79 4.38
C LEU A 151 -14.06 4.24 4.89
N GLY A 152 -13.47 5.13 4.08
CA GLY A 152 -13.30 6.55 4.43
C GLY A 152 -12.07 6.86 5.28
N TYR A 153 -11.11 5.93 5.39
CA TYR A 153 -9.85 6.19 6.08
C TYR A 153 -8.84 6.88 5.17
N ASP A 154 -8.03 7.73 5.79
CA ASP A 154 -6.94 8.48 5.15
C ASP A 154 -5.71 7.61 4.91
N GLY A 155 -5.52 6.59 5.75
CA GLY A 155 -4.41 5.67 5.65
C GLY A 155 -4.65 4.35 6.39
N ILE A 156 -3.79 3.39 6.10
CA ILE A 156 -3.77 2.09 6.78
C ILE A 156 -2.38 1.79 7.35
N LYS A 157 -2.33 1.51 8.64
CA LYS A 157 -1.12 1.16 9.37
C LYS A 157 -0.80 -0.33 9.22
N MET A 158 0.42 -0.65 8.79
CA MET A 158 0.89 -2.00 8.49
C MET A 158 2.29 -2.24 9.07
N THR A 159 2.60 -3.49 9.39
CA THR A 159 3.97 -3.90 9.74
C THR A 159 4.57 -4.65 8.56
N ILE A 160 5.64 -4.09 7.97
CA ILE A 160 6.34 -4.64 6.80
C ILE A 160 7.82 -4.77 7.17
N LYS A 161 8.36 -5.99 7.10
CA LYS A 161 9.77 -6.29 7.43
C LYS A 161 10.20 -5.74 8.80
N GLY A 162 9.33 -5.84 9.80
CA GLY A 162 9.59 -5.36 11.16
C GLY A 162 9.43 -3.85 11.37
N GLN A 163 9.17 -3.08 10.31
CA GLN A 163 8.88 -1.64 10.40
C GLN A 163 7.39 -1.40 10.34
N THR A 164 6.91 -0.45 11.16
CA THR A 164 5.53 -0.02 11.11
C THR A 164 5.42 1.22 10.22
N LEU A 165 4.65 1.10 9.15
CA LEU A 165 4.44 2.13 8.14
C LEU A 165 2.94 2.41 8.01
N VAL A 166 2.59 3.60 7.51
CA VAL A 166 1.21 3.91 7.10
C VAL A 166 1.18 4.06 5.59
N LEU A 167 0.34 3.28 4.92
CA LEU A 167 0.02 3.51 3.51
C LEU A 167 -1.04 4.61 3.45
N ILE A 168 -0.65 5.79 2.99
CA ILE A 168 -1.57 6.92 2.79
C ILE A 168 -2.33 6.69 1.49
N VAL A 169 -3.66 6.70 1.56
CA VAL A 169 -4.54 6.31 0.44
C VAL A 169 -5.51 7.41 0.02
N ASN A 170 -5.77 8.42 0.86
CA ASN A 170 -6.68 9.51 0.47
C ASN A 170 -5.97 10.51 -0.47
N PRO A 171 -6.46 10.69 -1.71
CA PRO A 171 -5.84 11.57 -2.69
C PRO A 171 -5.96 13.06 -2.39
N LEU A 172 -6.83 13.43 -1.45
CA LEU A 172 -6.99 14.82 -1.00
C LEU A 172 -5.92 15.25 0.01
N ILE A 173 -5.07 14.32 0.46
CA ILE A 173 -3.97 14.63 1.38
C ILE A 173 -2.85 15.33 0.61
N GLU A 174 -2.58 16.57 1.01
CA GLU A 174 -1.50 17.36 0.44
C GLU A 174 -0.14 16.96 1.03
N TRP A 175 0.86 16.90 0.14
CA TRP A 175 2.24 16.60 0.49
C TRP A 175 3.10 17.84 0.31
N GLN A 176 3.77 18.22 1.39
CA GLN A 176 4.67 19.37 1.44
C GLN A 176 6.11 18.90 1.34
N TYR A 177 6.89 19.51 0.44
CA TYR A 177 8.33 19.26 0.37
C TYR A 177 9.00 19.71 1.67
N VAL A 178 9.88 18.87 2.21
CA VAL A 178 10.71 19.21 3.37
C VAL A 178 12.05 19.69 2.83
N GLU A 179 12.30 21.00 2.94
CA GLU A 179 13.58 21.57 2.55
C GLU A 179 14.73 20.94 3.36
N LYS A 180 15.80 20.56 2.66
CA LYS A 180 17.03 20.13 3.32
C LYS A 180 17.57 21.30 4.11
N LYS A 181 17.75 21.12 5.43
CA LYS A 181 18.60 22.04 6.20
C LYS A 181 20.02 21.87 5.68
N ILE A 182 20.44 22.75 4.78
CA ILE A 182 21.85 22.89 4.44
C ILE A 182 22.53 23.30 5.74
N ALA A 183 23.31 22.39 6.33
CA ALA A 183 24.22 22.77 7.40
C ALA A 183 25.13 23.85 6.82
N GLN A 184 24.95 25.10 7.27
CA GLN A 184 25.92 26.14 7.01
C GLN A 184 27.24 25.63 7.57
N ALA A 185 28.20 25.36 6.68
CA ALA A 185 29.56 25.09 7.07
C ALA A 185 30.04 26.31 7.86
N ALA A 186 30.25 26.12 9.15
CA ALA A 186 30.91 27.07 10.04
C ALA A 186 32.42 27.07 9.77
#